data_AF-A0A2U1S3E2-F1
#
_entry.id   AF-A0A2U1S3E2-F1
#
_cell.length_a   1.000
_cell.length_b   1.000
_cell.length_c   1.000
_cell.angle_alpha   90.00
_cell.angle_beta   90.00
_cell.angle_gamma   90.00
#
_symmetry.space_group_name_H-M   'P 1'
#
loop_
_entity.id
_entity.type
_entity.pdbx_description
1 polymer ?
#
loop_
_entity_poly.entity_id
_entity_poly.type
_entity_poly.pdbx_seq_one_letter_code
_entity_poly.pdbx_strand_id
1 'polypeptide(L)' 'MKKAARMTSKGQITVPQRVRLALGVRPGDTLLFEQDRSGIRVRPVRAESPFEQYRGIGTPGIPRGRKAVTRWVRAVRGR' A
#
# COMPACT_ATOMS: atom_id res chain seq x y z
N MET A 1 -14.79 -2.73 -8.49
CA MET A 1 -15.23 -1.54 -9.25
C MET A 1 -14.53 -1.55 -10.61
N LYS A 2 -15.25 -1.36 -11.72
CA LYS A 2 -14.64 -1.19 -13.06
C LYS A 2 -14.77 0.28 -13.47
N LYS A 3 -13.68 0.90 -13.89
CA LYS A 3 -13.63 2.27 -14.45
C LYS A 3 -12.70 2.26 -15.66
N ALA A 4 -13.07 2.98 -16.70
CA ALA A 4 -12.24 3.19 -17.89
C ALA A 4 -11.81 4.66 -17.95
N ALA A 5 -10.67 4.91 -18.58
CA ALA A 5 -10.17 6.23 -18.89
C ALA A 5 -9.74 6.27 -20.35
N ARG A 6 -9.93 7.41 -21.00
CA ARG A 6 -9.47 7.61 -22.37
C ARG A 6 -8.00 8.03 -22.37
N MET A 7 -7.23 7.47 -23.28
CA MET A 7 -5.88 7.93 -23.58
C MET A 7 -5.96 9.19 -24.46
N THR A 8 -5.20 10.23 -24.12
CA THR A 8 -5.07 11.42 -24.95
C THR A 8 -4.14 11.14 -26.14
N SER A 9 -4.13 12.03 -27.13
CA SER A 9 -3.19 11.94 -28.27
C SER A 9 -1.72 11.98 -27.84
N LYS A 10 -1.43 12.54 -26.66
CA LYS A 10 -0.09 12.61 -26.06
C LYS A 10 0.26 11.38 -25.22
N GLY A 11 -0.56 10.32 -25.25
CA GLY A 11 -0.33 9.10 -24.47
C GLY A 11 -0.61 9.22 -22.98
N GLN A 12 -1.29 10.29 -22.54
CA GLN A 12 -1.64 10.46 -21.13
C GLN A 12 -2.98 9.80 -20.81
N ILE A 13 -3.13 9.28 -19.60
CA ILE A 13 -4.42 8.81 -19.07
C ILE A 13 -4.81 9.64 -17.86
N THR A 14 -6.07 10.05 -17.81
CA THR A 14 -6.61 10.74 -16.62
C THR A 14 -7.11 9.71 -15.63
N VAL A 15 -6.62 9.76 -14.39
CA VAL A 15 -7.08 8.86 -13.32
C VAL A 15 -8.44 9.37 -12.79
N PRO A 16 -9.56 8.61 -12.95
CA PRO A 16 -10.87 9.05 -12.49
C PRO A 16 -10.89 9.29 -10.97
N GLN A 17 -11.71 10.24 -10.50
CA GLN A 17 -11.73 10.65 -9.08
C GLN A 17 -11.85 9.48 -8.10
N ARG A 18 -12.78 8.55 -8.34
CA ARG A 18 -12.94 7.37 -7.46
C ARG A 18 -11.70 6.48 -7.41
N VAL A 19 -10.95 6.39 -8.52
CA VAL A 19 -9.70 5.62 -8.58
C VAL A 19 -8.59 6.36 -7.83
N ARG A 20 -8.49 7.69 -7.97
CA ARG A 20 -7.54 8.52 -7.20
C ARG A 20 -7.74 8.37 -5.70
N LEU A 21 -8.99 8.44 -5.24
CA LEU A 21 -9.34 8.28 -3.83
C LEU A 21 -8.98 6.87 -3.32
N ALA A 22 -9.27 5.83 -4.12
CA ALA A 22 -8.93 4.46 -3.75
C ALA A 22 -7.41 4.21 -3.70
N LEU A 23 -6.64 4.83 -4.59
CA LEU A 23 -5.17 4.77 -4.57
C LEU A 23 -4.56 5.67 -3.48
N GLY A 24 -5.32 6.63 -2.96
CA GLY A 24 -4.86 7.61 -1.99
C GLY A 24 -3.82 8.58 -2.56
N VAL A 25 -3.98 8.97 -3.83
CA VAL A 25 -3.04 9.86 -4.54
C VAL A 25 -3.57 11.27 -4.73
N ARG A 26 -2.66 12.24 -4.75
CA ARG A 26 -2.86 13.68 -4.96
C ARG A 26 -2.10 14.16 -6.20
N PRO A 27 -2.42 15.35 -6.74
CA PRO A 27 -1.61 15.97 -7.78
C PRO A 27 -0.14 16.07 -7.33
N GLY A 28 0.79 15.64 -8.17
CA GLY A 28 2.22 15.58 -7.86
C GLY A 28 2.72 14.20 -7.43
N ASP A 29 1.83 13.29 -7.02
CA ASP A 29 2.23 11.93 -6.63
C ASP A 29 2.62 11.08 -7.85
N THR A 30 3.61 10.21 -7.66
CA THR A 30 4.07 9.27 -8.68
C THR A 30 3.30 7.95 -8.60
N LEU A 31 2.86 7.44 -9.76
CA LEU A 31 2.31 6.09 -9.91
C LEU A 31 3.34 5.19 -10.60
N LEU A 32 3.52 3.98 -10.06
CA LEU A 32 4.30 2.93 -10.69
C LEU A 32 3.37 1.98 -11.44
N PHE A 33 3.77 1.65 -12.66
CA PHE A 33 3.12 0.65 -13.51
C PHE A 33 4.03 -0.58 -13.56
N GLU A 34 3.54 -1.71 -13.06
CA GLU A 34 4.25 -2.98 -13.05
C GLU A 34 3.50 -3.97 -13.93
N GLN A 35 4.21 -4.65 -14.83
CA GLN A 35 3.64 -5.69 -15.68
C GLN A 35 4.08 -7.07 -15.20
N ASP A 36 3.13 -7.98 -15.10
CA ASP A 36 3.38 -9.39 -14.85
C ASP A 36 2.46 -10.28 -15.69
N ARG A 37 2.50 -11.60 -15.46
CA ARG A 37 1.70 -12.60 -16.20
C ARG A 37 0.19 -12.38 -16.11
N SER A 38 -0.29 -11.67 -15.09
CA SER A 38 -1.72 -11.38 -14.86
C SER A 38 -2.17 -10.03 -15.44
N GLY A 39 -1.25 -9.21 -15.92
CA GLY A 39 -1.54 -7.92 -16.54
C GLY A 39 -0.70 -6.78 -15.97
N ILE A 40 -1.24 -5.56 -16.06
CA ILE A 40 -0.60 -4.35 -15.55
C ILE A 40 -1.25 -3.96 -14.21
N ARG A 41 -0.43 -3.80 -13.18
CA ARG A 41 -0.82 -3.23 -11.89
C ARG A 41 -0.30 -1.81 -11.75
N VAL A 42 -1.11 -0.96 -11.13
CA VAL A 42 -0.77 0.43 -10.86
C VAL A 42 -0.82 0.67 -9.36
N ARG A 43 0.27 1.20 -8.80
CA ARG A 43 0.36 1.53 -7.36
C ARG A 43 1.02 2.89 -7.14
N PRO A 44 0.66 3.62 -6.07
CA PRO A 44 1.41 4.80 -5.67
C PRO A 44 2.84 4.43 -5.27
N VAL A 45 3.79 5.28 -5.67
CA VAL A 45 5.15 5.27 -5.11
C VAL A 45 5.11 6.08 -3.83
N ARG A 46 5.34 5.40 -2.70
CA ARG A 46 5.50 6.06 -1.40
C ARG A 46 6.99 6.04 -1.06
N ALA A 47 7.61 7.22 -0.94
CA ALA A 47 9.02 7.33 -0.56
C ALA A 47 9.25 6.74 0.83
N GLU A 48 8.31 6.96 1.74
CA GLU A 48 8.33 6.44 3.10
C GLU A 48 6.97 5.87 3.49
N SER A 49 6.98 4.83 4.31
CA SER A 49 5.75 4.38 4.95
C SER A 49 5.29 5.48 5.91
N PRO A 50 4.03 5.95 5.84
CA PRO A 50 3.49 6.88 6.86
C PRO A 50 3.60 6.32 8.29
N PHE A 51 3.73 5.00 8.41
CA PHE A 51 3.91 4.28 9.66
C PHE A 51 5.36 4.04 10.04
N GLU A 52 6.32 4.50 9.25
CA GLU A 52 7.74 4.28 9.53
C GLU A 52 8.15 4.90 10.86
N GLN A 53 7.70 6.14 11.11
CA GLN A 53 7.89 6.83 12.39
C GLN A 53 7.27 6.08 13.58
N TYR A 54 6.23 5.28 13.35
CA TYR A 54 5.54 4.52 14.41
C TYR A 54 6.07 3.10 14.57
N ARG A 55 7.05 2.69 13.75
CA ARG A 55 7.60 1.33 13.77
C ARG A 55 8.26 1.05 15.12
N GLY A 56 7.63 0.20 15.93
CA GLY A 56 8.16 -0.25 17.23
C GLY A 56 7.70 0.56 18.45
N ILE A 57 6.91 1.63 18.28
CA ILE A 57 6.47 2.50 19.38
C ILE A 57 5.42 1.83 20.31
N GLY A 58 4.85 0.68 19.93
CA GLY A 58 3.83 -0.05 20.70
C GLY A 58 4.20 -1.49 21.06
N THR A 59 5.48 -1.87 21.03
CA THR A 59 5.92 -3.24 21.30
C THR A 59 6.81 -3.41 22.55
N PRO A 60 6.57 -2.74 23.69
CA PRO A 60 7.33 -3.02 24.90
C PRO A 60 7.04 -4.46 25.34
N GLY A 61 8.09 -5.28 25.49
CA GLY A 61 7.98 -6.68 25.91
C GLY A 61 7.58 -7.69 24.82
N ILE A 62 7.39 -7.27 23.56
CA ILE A 62 7.16 -8.20 22.44
C ILE A 62 8.50 -8.46 21.73
N PRO A 63 9.05 -9.69 21.77
CA PRO A 63 10.32 -9.96 21.12
C PRO A 63 10.23 -9.92 19.59
N ARG A 64 11.32 -9.51 18.93
CA ARG A 64 11.36 -9.29 17.48
C ARG A 64 11.28 -10.61 16.70
N GLY A 65 10.70 -10.53 15.50
CA GLY A 65 10.65 -11.62 14.54
C GLY A 65 9.37 -12.45 14.62
N ARG A 66 8.95 -12.99 13.47
CA ARG A 66 7.67 -13.68 13.29
C ARG A 66 7.43 -14.78 14.33
N LYS A 67 8.44 -15.61 14.62
CA LYS A 67 8.34 -16.70 15.61
C LYS A 67 8.06 -16.17 17.02
N ALA A 68 8.74 -15.10 17.43
CA ALA A 68 8.58 -14.51 18.75
C ALA A 68 7.22 -13.81 18.91
N VAL A 69 6.80 -13.02 17.91
CA VAL A 69 5.47 -12.40 17.88
C VAL A 69 4.38 -13.48 17.96
N THR A 70 4.50 -14.55 17.17
CA THR A 70 3.53 -15.68 17.20
C THR A 70 3.46 -16.33 18.58
N ARG A 71 4.61 -16.51 19.26
CA ARG A 71 4.67 -17.07 20.62
C ARG A 71 4.01 -16.14 21.64
N TRP A 72 4.30 -14.85 21.57
CA TRP A 72 3.69 -13.84 22.44
C TRP A 72 2.17 -13.80 22.28
N VAL A 73 1.66 -13.72 21.04
CA VAL A 73 0.21 -13.75 20.75
C VAL A 73 -0.44 -15.03 21.31
N ARG A 74 0.22 -16.18 21.21
CA ARG A 74 -0.27 -17.44 21.79
C ARG A 74 -0.29 -17.45 23.32
N ALA A 75 0.61 -16.74 23.97
CA ALA A 75 0.68 -16.66 25.43
C ALA A 75 -0.38 -15.72 26.01
N VAL A 76 -0.71 -14.63 25.32
CA VAL A 76 -1.69 -13.63 25.79
C VAL A 76 -3.12 -13.91 25.35
N ARG A 77 -3.34 -14.74 24.31
CA ARG A 77 -4.68 -15.22 24.00
C ARG A 77 -5.09 -16.22 25.09
N GLY A 78 -6.06 -15.85 25.91
CA GLY A 78 -6.70 -16.77 26.86
C GLY A 78 -7.20 -18.04 26.15
N ARG A 79 -7.34 -19.13 26.91
CA ARG A 79 -7.87 -20.40 26.39
C ARG A 79 -9.23 -20.22 25.74
#